data_AF-A0A8S0WGQ4-F1
#
_entry.id   AF-A0A8S0WGQ4-F1
#
_cell.length_a   1.000
_cell.length_b   1.000
_cell.length_c   1.000
_cell.angle_alpha   90.00
_cell.angle_beta   90.00
_cell.angle_gamma   90.00
#
_symmetry.space_group_name_H-M   'P 1'
#
loop_
_entity.id
_entity.type
_entity.pdbx_description
1 polymer ?
#
loop_
_entity_poly.entity_id
_entity_poly.type
_entity_poly.pdbx_seq_one_letter_code
_entity_poly.pdbx_strand_id
1 'polypeptide(L)'
;MVFTDSMGSAHRAVDPSVHSGRAFSLSVCCALQEWFEADDLRHITFVYVPSALRWDIHGEAHKYVTKLKVRVGRRKTDNSIDVLRSRAAHSVLDSWSSTFQDPTYRGSEFLELQQPDGQPIQPSYLNGGPSLSTFGHSIIEFAHVCRCITGHVPIGAYYCRFKINEPHSCTCGAALQSRQHVLFRCRDRYSVHYPVFSGILHRL
;
A
#
# COMPACT_ATOMS: atom_id res chain seq x y z
N MET A 1 -29.88 -2.01 25.07
CA MET A 1 -28.41 -2.14 25.28
C MET A 1 -27.79 -2.76 24.04
N VAL A 2 -26.59 -2.35 23.65
CA VAL A 2 -25.85 -2.83 22.48
C VAL A 2 -24.48 -3.31 22.92
N PHE A 3 -24.16 -4.57 22.67
CA PHE A 3 -22.84 -5.15 22.99
C PHE A 3 -21.89 -5.01 21.79
N THR A 4 -20.66 -4.57 22.03
CA THR A 4 -19.67 -4.32 20.97
C THR A 4 -18.25 -4.62 21.43
N ASP A 5 -17.44 -5.18 20.54
CA ASP A 5 -15.98 -5.32 20.72
C ASP A 5 -15.21 -4.07 20.28
N SER A 6 -15.91 -3.04 19.80
CA SER A 6 -15.30 -1.80 19.31
C SER A 6 -16.08 -0.57 19.81
N MET A 7 -15.69 -0.07 20.99
CA MET A 7 -16.23 1.20 21.50
C MET A 7 -15.92 2.37 20.57
N GLY A 8 -14.75 2.39 19.94
CA GLY A 8 -14.42 3.42 18.95
C GLY A 8 -15.37 3.43 17.74
N SER A 9 -15.84 2.25 17.30
CA SER A 9 -16.84 2.17 16.23
C SER A 9 -18.23 2.57 16.71
N ALA A 10 -18.61 2.19 17.94
CA ALA A 10 -19.89 2.59 18.53
C ALA A 10 -19.98 4.11 18.72
N HIS A 11 -18.94 4.74 19.28
CA HIS A 11 -18.87 6.20 19.39
C HIS A 11 -18.96 6.87 18.02
N ARG A 12 -18.17 6.41 17.04
CA ARG A 12 -18.22 6.97 15.69
C ARG A 12 -19.59 6.80 15.03
N ALA A 13 -20.29 5.70 15.27
CA ALA A 13 -21.61 5.44 14.67
C ALA A 13 -22.69 6.44 15.11
N VAL A 14 -22.52 7.10 16.25
CA VAL A 14 -23.47 8.10 16.77
C VAL A 14 -22.88 9.52 16.82
N ASP A 15 -21.69 9.72 16.23
CA ASP A 15 -21.04 11.02 16.15
C ASP A 15 -21.48 11.77 14.88
N PRO A 16 -22.21 12.90 14.96
CA PRO A 16 -22.61 13.68 13.80
C PRO A 16 -21.50 14.58 13.24
N SER A 17 -20.33 14.65 13.90
CA SER A 17 -19.21 15.53 13.55
C SER A 17 -18.54 15.16 12.21
N VAL A 18 -17.58 15.98 11.78
CA VAL A 18 -16.90 15.78 10.49
C VAL A 18 -15.83 14.70 10.63
N HIS A 19 -16.11 13.51 10.10
CA HIS A 19 -15.14 12.41 10.04
C HIS A 19 -15.37 11.49 8.82
N SER A 20 -14.42 10.59 8.58
CA SER A 20 -14.57 9.50 7.60
C SER A 20 -15.72 8.59 8.02
N GLY A 21 -16.72 8.45 7.14
CA GLY A 21 -17.95 7.72 7.45
C GLY A 21 -19.10 8.53 8.07
N ARG A 22 -19.00 9.87 8.15
CA ARG A 22 -20.09 10.73 8.69
C ARG A 22 -21.47 10.44 8.10
N ALA A 23 -21.56 10.07 6.83
CA ALA A 23 -22.83 9.71 6.21
C ALA A 23 -23.51 8.50 6.87
N PHE A 24 -22.72 7.54 7.36
CA PHE A 24 -23.23 6.41 8.14
C PHE A 24 -23.75 6.90 9.49
N SER A 25 -22.97 7.71 10.19
CA SER A 25 -23.34 8.25 11.50
C SER A 25 -24.60 9.10 11.43
N LEU A 26 -24.73 9.97 10.44
CA LEU A 26 -25.96 10.74 10.21
C LEU A 26 -27.15 9.83 9.92
N SER A 27 -26.97 8.76 9.14
CA SER A 27 -28.05 7.80 8.87
C SER A 27 -28.50 7.07 10.14
N VAL A 28 -27.56 6.71 11.02
CA VAL A 28 -27.86 6.10 12.33
C VAL A 28 -28.57 7.12 13.22
N CYS A 29 -28.04 8.34 13.33
CA CYS A 29 -28.65 9.40 14.13
C CYS A 29 -30.07 9.74 13.68
N CYS A 30 -30.35 9.83 12.37
CA CYS A 30 -31.71 10.05 11.88
C CYS A 30 -32.67 8.91 12.25
N ALA A 31 -32.23 7.65 12.13
CA ALA A 31 -33.07 6.50 12.51
C ALA A 31 -33.29 6.43 14.02
N LEU A 32 -32.27 6.78 14.81
CA LEU A 32 -32.37 6.84 16.26
C LEU A 32 -33.22 8.01 16.75
N GLN A 33 -33.20 9.14 16.04
CA GLN A 33 -34.00 10.32 16.37
C GLN A 33 -35.49 9.98 16.39
N GLU A 34 -36.01 9.36 15.33
CA GLU A 34 -37.42 8.91 15.27
C GLU A 34 -37.77 7.94 16.43
N TRP A 35 -36.80 7.10 16.82
CA TRP A 35 -36.99 6.16 17.93
C TRP A 35 -36.97 6.85 19.30
N PHE A 36 -36.11 7.84 19.52
CA PHE A 36 -36.03 8.58 20.77
C PHE A 36 -37.20 9.56 20.95
N GLU A 37 -37.64 10.25 19.89
CA GLU A 37 -38.76 11.21 19.94
C GLU A 37 -40.10 10.55 20.33
N ALA A 38 -40.23 9.24 20.14
CA ALA A 38 -41.45 8.52 20.46
C ALA A 38 -41.63 8.23 21.96
N ASP A 39 -40.58 8.30 22.79
CA ASP A 39 -40.64 8.04 24.24
C ASP A 39 -39.37 8.50 24.95
N ASP A 40 -39.50 9.45 25.88
CA ASP A 40 -38.40 10.06 26.65
C ASP A 40 -37.66 9.07 27.58
N LEU A 41 -38.21 7.88 27.83
CA LEU A 41 -37.54 6.83 28.61
C LEU A 41 -36.55 5.99 27.79
N ARG A 42 -36.59 6.14 26.45
CA ARG A 42 -35.72 5.38 25.55
C ARG A 42 -34.29 5.89 25.64
N HIS A 43 -33.38 4.98 25.93
CA HIS A 43 -31.95 5.22 25.94
C HIS A 43 -31.21 4.03 25.34
N ILE A 44 -30.04 4.30 24.77
CA ILE A 44 -29.14 3.27 24.25
C ILE A 44 -27.87 3.27 25.09
N THR A 45 -27.60 2.14 25.71
CA THR A 45 -26.32 1.88 26.40
C THR A 45 -25.47 0.97 25.54
N PHE A 46 -24.25 1.43 25.23
CA PHE A 46 -23.22 0.59 24.63
C PHE A 46 -22.40 -0.09 25.72
N VAL A 47 -22.23 -1.41 25.61
CA VAL A 47 -21.46 -2.22 26.55
C VAL A 47 -20.29 -2.85 25.80
N TYR A 48 -19.08 -2.56 26.26
CA TYR A 48 -17.88 -3.16 25.71
C TYR A 48 -17.78 -4.64 26.09
N VAL A 49 -17.55 -5.50 25.10
CA VAL A 49 -17.31 -6.92 25.29
C VAL A 49 -16.02 -7.31 24.56
N PRO A 50 -14.96 -7.75 25.27
CA PRO A 50 -13.77 -8.24 24.61
C PRO A 50 -14.06 -9.42 23.69
N SER A 51 -13.65 -9.33 22.42
CA SER A 51 -13.84 -10.39 21.42
C SER A 51 -13.14 -11.70 21.79
N ALA A 52 -12.08 -11.64 22.61
CA ALA A 52 -11.39 -12.80 23.16
C ALA A 52 -12.28 -13.70 24.03
N LEU A 53 -13.35 -13.18 24.62
CA LEU A 53 -14.28 -13.95 25.45
C LEU A 53 -15.11 -14.95 24.65
N ARG A 54 -15.18 -14.80 23.32
CA ARG A 54 -15.96 -15.66 22.40
C ARG A 54 -17.38 -15.95 22.89
N TRP A 55 -17.98 -14.98 23.58
CA TRP A 55 -19.31 -15.12 24.15
C TRP A 55 -20.31 -15.44 23.04
N ASP A 56 -21.05 -16.54 23.16
CA ASP A 56 -21.77 -17.21 22.06
C ASP A 56 -22.50 -16.25 21.11
N ILE A 57 -23.42 -15.44 21.64
CA ILE A 57 -24.23 -14.51 20.83
C ILE A 57 -23.36 -13.45 20.13
N HIS A 58 -22.33 -12.95 20.81
CA HIS A 58 -21.37 -12.01 20.23
C HIS A 58 -20.46 -12.66 19.19
N GLY A 59 -20.04 -13.91 19.42
CA GLY A 59 -19.24 -14.71 18.50
C GLY A 59 -19.99 -15.01 17.20
N GLU A 60 -21.28 -15.37 17.29
CA GLU A 60 -22.13 -15.59 16.13
C GLU A 60 -22.41 -14.29 15.37
N ALA A 61 -22.67 -13.18 16.08
CA ALA A 61 -22.78 -11.87 15.46
C ALA A 61 -21.49 -11.47 14.72
N HIS A 62 -20.32 -11.70 15.31
CA HIS A 62 -19.01 -11.42 14.70
C HIS A 62 -18.80 -12.23 13.40
N LYS A 63 -19.13 -13.54 13.40
CA LYS A 63 -19.05 -14.40 12.21
C LYS A 63 -20.06 -14.01 11.13
N TYR A 64 -21.24 -13.55 11.52
CA TYR A 64 -22.29 -13.12 10.60
C TYR A 64 -21.91 -11.79 9.92
N VAL A 65 -21.46 -10.81 10.71
CA VAL A 65 -21.12 -9.46 10.23
C VAL A 65 -19.89 -9.46 9.33
N THR A 66 -18.89 -10.30 9.59
CA THR A 66 -17.70 -10.43 8.71
C THR A 66 -18.06 -10.85 7.28
N LYS A 67 -19.22 -11.47 7.06
CA LYS A 67 -19.71 -11.88 5.73
C LYS A 67 -20.76 -10.93 5.16
N LEU A 68 -21.29 -10.00 5.95
CA LEU A 68 -22.40 -9.15 5.56
C LEU A 68 -21.91 -7.92 4.79
N LYS A 69 -22.28 -7.84 3.51
CA LYS A 69 -22.11 -6.60 2.73
C LYS A 69 -23.32 -5.70 2.93
N VAL A 70 -23.24 -4.80 3.91
CA VAL A 70 -24.28 -3.78 4.12
C VAL A 70 -24.09 -2.66 3.10
N ARG A 71 -25.14 -2.35 2.31
CA ARG A 71 -25.14 -1.15 1.46
C ARG A 71 -25.15 0.09 2.36
N VAL A 72 -24.12 0.91 2.26
CA VAL A 72 -23.95 2.12 3.07
C VAL A 72 -24.82 3.24 2.51
N GLY A 73 -25.82 3.66 3.28
CA GLY A 73 -26.60 4.89 3.08
C GLY A 73 -27.61 4.87 1.92
N ARG A 74 -28.70 5.64 2.05
CA ARG A 74 -29.62 5.95 0.93
C ARG A 74 -29.04 6.99 -0.05
N ARG A 75 -28.05 7.78 0.36
CA ARG A 75 -27.36 8.78 -0.49
C ARG A 75 -25.97 8.26 -0.87
N LYS A 76 -25.68 8.23 -2.17
CA LYS A 76 -24.32 8.06 -2.66
C LYS A 76 -23.46 9.16 -2.04
N THR A 77 -22.43 8.79 -1.30
CA THR A 77 -21.47 9.72 -0.72
C THR A 77 -20.43 10.12 -1.77
N ASP A 78 -20.86 10.44 -2.99
CA ASP A 78 -19.96 10.78 -4.11
C ASP A 78 -19.09 12.01 -3.81
N ASN A 79 -19.45 12.77 -2.76
CA ASN A 79 -18.77 13.97 -2.29
C ASN A 79 -18.15 13.84 -0.89
N SER A 80 -17.99 12.63 -0.34
CA SER A 80 -17.24 12.49 0.91
C SER A 80 -15.76 12.81 0.67
N ILE A 81 -15.07 13.34 1.68
CA ILE A 81 -13.64 13.65 1.60
C ILE A 81 -12.83 12.42 1.19
N ASP A 82 -13.19 11.23 1.68
CA ASP A 82 -12.48 9.99 1.34
C ASP A 82 -12.69 9.59 -0.13
N VAL A 83 -13.90 9.76 -0.66
CA VAL A 83 -14.18 9.51 -2.09
C VAL A 83 -13.44 10.51 -2.96
N LEU A 84 -13.42 11.79 -2.57
CA LEU A 84 -12.67 12.82 -3.29
C LEU A 84 -11.16 12.56 -3.26
N ARG A 85 -10.60 12.18 -2.10
CA ARG A 85 -9.19 11.77 -1.96
C ARG A 85 -8.87 10.56 -2.82
N SER A 86 -9.72 9.53 -2.79
CA SER A 86 -9.53 8.33 -3.59
C SER A 86 -9.59 8.64 -5.10
N ARG A 87 -10.53 9.47 -5.55
CA ARG A 87 -10.61 9.91 -6.95
C ARG A 87 -9.38 10.70 -7.37
N ALA A 88 -8.92 11.63 -6.54
CA ALA A 88 -7.72 12.41 -6.82
C ALA A 88 -6.47 11.50 -6.90
N ALA A 89 -6.33 10.57 -5.96
CA ALA A 89 -5.21 9.62 -5.97
C ALA A 89 -5.22 8.72 -7.21
N HIS A 90 -6.37 8.18 -7.61
CA HIS A 90 -6.50 7.40 -8.85
C HIS A 90 -6.16 8.24 -10.09
N SER A 91 -6.66 9.47 -10.18
CA SER A 91 -6.34 10.37 -11.31
C SER A 91 -4.84 10.63 -11.45
N VAL A 92 -4.14 10.86 -10.32
CA VAL A 92 -2.68 11.03 -10.32
C VAL A 92 -1.96 9.74 -10.71
N LEU A 93 -2.38 8.59 -10.18
CA LEU A 93 -1.80 7.30 -10.54
C LEU A 93 -1.99 6.97 -12.02
N ASP A 94 -3.17 7.23 -12.58
CA ASP A 94 -3.47 7.01 -14.00
C ASP A 94 -2.64 7.94 -14.89
N SER A 95 -2.55 9.21 -14.52
CA SER A 95 -1.72 10.20 -15.23
C SER A 95 -0.23 9.83 -15.20
N TRP A 96 0.29 9.44 -14.04
CA TRP A 96 1.66 8.97 -13.91
C TRP A 96 1.89 7.69 -14.72
N SER A 97 0.99 6.71 -14.62
CA SER A 97 1.11 5.43 -15.32
C SER A 97 1.13 5.61 -16.83
N SER A 98 0.28 6.52 -17.35
CA SER A 98 0.27 6.90 -18.77
C SER A 98 1.59 7.57 -19.19
N THR A 99 2.06 8.54 -18.41
CA THR A 99 3.34 9.25 -18.67
C THR A 99 4.53 8.28 -18.61
N PHE A 100 4.50 7.32 -17.70
CA PHE A 100 5.54 6.32 -17.51
C PHE A 100 5.66 5.32 -18.67
N GLN A 101 4.63 5.18 -19.51
CA GLN A 101 4.74 4.39 -20.75
C GLN A 101 5.56 5.10 -21.83
N ASP A 102 5.74 6.42 -21.74
CA ASP A 102 6.58 7.16 -22.68
C ASP A 102 8.07 6.83 -22.44
N PRO A 103 8.77 6.22 -23.42
CA PRO A 103 10.18 5.88 -23.29
C PRO A 103 11.09 7.10 -23.03
N THR A 104 10.68 8.28 -23.47
CA THR A 104 11.44 9.53 -23.26
C THR A 104 11.36 10.01 -21.81
N TYR A 105 10.23 9.76 -21.14
CA TYR A 105 10.05 10.04 -19.72
C TYR A 105 10.68 8.97 -18.84
N ARG A 106 10.41 7.70 -19.14
CA ARG A 106 10.88 6.54 -18.36
C ARG A 106 12.39 6.30 -18.50
N GLY A 107 12.93 6.56 -19.70
CA GLY A 107 14.30 6.23 -20.07
C GLY A 107 14.52 4.75 -20.39
N SER A 108 15.69 4.43 -20.95
CA SER A 108 16.05 3.05 -21.35
C SER A 108 16.47 2.15 -20.20
N GLU A 109 16.95 2.75 -19.10
CA GLU A 109 17.59 2.01 -18.02
C GLU A 109 16.64 1.66 -16.87
N PHE A 110 15.35 2.00 -16.91
CA PHE A 110 14.46 1.68 -15.78
C PHE A 110 14.13 0.17 -15.71
N LEU A 111 14.44 -0.48 -14.59
CA LEU A 111 14.09 -1.89 -14.35
C LEU A 111 12.62 -2.01 -13.96
N GLU A 112 11.83 -2.65 -14.79
CA GLU A 112 10.46 -3.02 -14.44
C GLU A 112 10.46 -4.21 -13.49
N LEU A 113 9.93 -3.99 -12.29
CA LEU A 113 9.72 -5.07 -11.34
C LEU A 113 8.42 -5.79 -11.67
N GLN A 114 8.48 -7.13 -11.64
CA GLN A 114 7.33 -7.99 -11.89
C GLN A 114 6.98 -8.78 -10.64
N GLN A 115 5.70 -9.05 -10.48
CA GLN A 115 5.17 -10.02 -9.54
C GLN A 115 5.55 -11.45 -9.98
N PRO A 116 5.41 -12.47 -9.10
CA PRO A 116 5.71 -13.86 -9.44
C PRO A 116 4.91 -14.42 -10.62
N ASP A 117 3.73 -13.85 -10.90
CA ASP A 117 2.87 -14.19 -12.05
C ASP A 117 3.27 -13.47 -13.35
N GLY A 118 4.36 -12.70 -13.32
CA GLY A 118 4.88 -11.92 -14.45
C GLY A 118 4.22 -10.55 -14.64
N GLN A 119 3.22 -10.17 -13.84
CA GLN A 119 2.57 -8.87 -13.98
C GLN A 119 3.45 -7.74 -13.44
N PRO A 120 3.47 -6.55 -14.06
CA PRO A 120 4.20 -5.40 -13.51
C PRO A 120 3.71 -5.05 -12.10
N ILE A 121 4.64 -4.70 -11.21
CA ILE A 121 4.30 -4.13 -9.91
C ILE A 121 3.77 -2.72 -10.13
N GLN A 122 2.48 -2.53 -9.82
CA GLN A 122 1.86 -1.21 -9.90
C GLN A 122 2.26 -0.34 -8.70
N PRO A 123 2.50 0.97 -8.92
CA PRO A 123 2.71 1.90 -7.81
C PRO A 123 1.47 1.97 -6.94
N SER A 124 1.69 2.08 -5.63
CA SER A 124 0.62 2.34 -4.68
C SER A 124 1.11 3.36 -3.66
N TYR A 125 0.23 4.32 -3.37
CA TYR A 125 0.46 5.32 -2.32
C TYR A 125 0.12 4.79 -0.93
N LEU A 126 -0.60 3.65 -0.84
CA LEU A 126 -1.00 3.07 0.43
C LEU A 126 0.17 2.32 1.06
N ASN A 127 0.55 2.72 2.28
CA ASN A 127 1.61 2.09 3.07
C ASN A 127 2.96 1.94 2.32
N GLY A 128 3.28 2.87 1.42
CA GLY A 128 4.50 2.84 0.60
C GLY A 128 4.48 1.80 -0.53
N GLY A 129 3.35 1.14 -0.76
CA GLY A 129 3.16 0.17 -1.82
C GLY A 129 3.98 -1.11 -1.68
N PRO A 130 3.91 -2.00 -2.68
CA PRO A 130 4.58 -3.30 -2.65
C PRO A 130 6.09 -3.17 -2.45
N SER A 131 6.71 -2.16 -3.05
CA SER A 131 8.15 -1.91 -2.97
C SER A 131 8.63 -1.59 -1.56
N LEU A 132 7.95 -0.69 -0.83
CA LEU A 132 8.38 -0.33 0.53
C LEU A 132 8.13 -1.47 1.52
N SER A 133 7.05 -2.23 1.35
CA SER A 133 6.80 -3.43 2.18
C SER A 133 7.86 -4.53 1.98
N THR A 134 8.47 -4.59 0.79
CA THR A 134 9.45 -5.62 0.43
C THR A 134 10.88 -5.19 0.78
N PHE A 135 11.23 -3.93 0.55
CA PHE A 135 12.61 -3.44 0.63
C PHE A 135 12.83 -2.36 1.70
N GLY A 136 11.78 -1.90 2.38
CA GLY A 136 11.82 -0.75 3.30
C GLY A 136 12.36 -1.03 4.71
N HIS A 137 12.94 -2.20 4.96
CA HIS A 137 13.47 -2.58 6.28
C HIS A 137 14.83 -1.93 6.60
N SER A 138 15.54 -1.44 5.58
CA SER A 138 16.82 -0.74 5.70
C SER A 138 16.89 0.40 4.69
N ILE A 139 17.18 1.61 5.17
CA ILE A 139 17.33 2.80 4.31
C ILE A 139 18.45 2.59 3.29
N ILE A 140 19.54 1.93 3.70
CA ILE A 140 20.71 1.67 2.85
C ILE A 140 20.33 0.69 1.74
N GLU A 141 19.66 -0.42 2.09
CA GLU A 141 19.19 -1.41 1.11
C GLU A 141 18.16 -0.79 0.15
N PHE A 142 17.25 0.03 0.66
CA PHE A 142 16.26 0.70 -0.18
C PHE A 142 16.92 1.68 -1.15
N ALA A 143 17.92 2.45 -0.71
CA ALA A 143 18.69 3.32 -1.61
C ALA A 143 19.43 2.51 -2.69
N HIS A 144 19.92 1.32 -2.35
CA HIS A 144 20.56 0.40 -3.29
C HIS A 144 19.56 -0.12 -4.33
N VAL A 145 18.37 -0.52 -3.88
CA VAL A 145 17.27 -0.95 -4.75
C VAL A 145 16.85 0.19 -5.69
N CYS A 146 16.66 1.41 -5.19
CA CYS A 146 16.33 2.58 -6.01
C CYS A 146 17.39 2.86 -7.08
N ARG A 147 18.68 2.78 -6.73
CA ARG A 147 19.77 2.92 -7.71
C ARG A 147 19.73 1.80 -8.75
N CYS A 148 19.45 0.57 -8.34
CA CYS A 148 19.29 -0.56 -9.26
C CYS A 148 18.13 -0.37 -10.22
N ILE A 149 16.97 0.04 -9.71
CA ILE A 149 15.77 0.25 -10.52
C ILE A 149 16.00 1.37 -11.54
N THR A 150 16.53 2.51 -11.10
CA THR A 150 16.74 3.68 -11.96
C THR A 150 17.98 3.60 -12.84
N GLY A 151 18.79 2.54 -12.74
CA GLY A 151 20.04 2.39 -13.50
C GLY A 151 21.17 3.30 -13.03
N HIS A 152 21.13 3.77 -11.79
CA HIS A 152 22.15 4.63 -11.14
C HIS A 152 23.08 3.86 -10.21
N VAL A 153 23.18 2.54 -10.37
CA VAL A 153 24.16 1.75 -9.62
C VAL A 153 25.55 2.10 -10.16
N PRO A 154 26.52 2.42 -9.29
CA PRO A 154 27.90 2.69 -9.70
C PRO A 154 28.61 1.38 -10.08
N ILE A 155 28.32 0.89 -11.29
CA ILE A 155 28.91 -0.32 -11.91
C ILE A 155 29.44 0.00 -13.30
N GLY A 156 30.15 -0.94 -13.90
CA GLY A 156 30.78 -0.75 -15.22
C GLY A 156 29.87 -0.17 -16.31
N ALA A 157 28.62 -0.62 -16.43
CA ALA A 157 27.66 -0.04 -17.38
C ALA A 157 27.33 1.44 -17.10
N TYR A 158 27.23 1.81 -15.82
CA TYR A 158 27.04 3.21 -15.42
C TYR A 158 28.27 4.05 -15.74
N TYR A 159 29.46 3.56 -15.38
CA TYR A 159 30.72 4.26 -15.66
C TYR A 159 30.95 4.47 -17.16
N CYS A 160 30.67 3.45 -17.98
CA CYS A 160 30.73 3.54 -19.43
C CYS A 160 29.77 4.62 -19.97
N ARG A 161 28.51 4.61 -19.53
CA ARG A 161 27.48 5.58 -19.95
C ARG A 161 27.85 7.02 -19.62
N PHE A 162 28.40 7.26 -18.43
CA PHE A 162 28.77 8.59 -17.95
C PHE A 162 30.24 8.96 -18.20
N LYS A 163 30.97 8.14 -18.97
CA LYS A 163 32.40 8.35 -19.31
C LYS A 163 33.29 8.56 -18.07
N ILE A 164 33.02 7.81 -17.02
CA ILE A 164 33.80 7.81 -15.78
C ILE A 164 34.98 6.85 -15.94
N ASN A 165 36.18 7.31 -15.58
CA ASN A 165 37.43 6.54 -15.68
C ASN A 165 37.57 5.55 -14.51
N GLU A 166 36.68 4.57 -14.48
CA GLU A 166 36.65 3.47 -13.51
C GLU A 166 36.57 2.13 -14.27
N PRO A 167 36.93 0.99 -13.67
CA PRO A 167 36.83 -0.31 -14.32
C PRO A 167 35.41 -0.62 -14.82
N HIS A 168 35.28 -1.04 -16.08
CA HIS A 168 33.99 -1.40 -16.67
C HIS A 168 33.68 -2.90 -16.65
N SER A 169 34.72 -3.74 -16.57
CA SER A 169 34.59 -5.19 -16.54
C SER A 169 34.14 -5.69 -15.16
N CYS A 170 33.48 -6.84 -15.13
CA CYS A 170 33.17 -7.52 -13.88
C CYS A 170 34.35 -8.38 -13.43
N THR A 171 34.54 -8.51 -12.12
CA THR A 171 35.55 -9.38 -11.51
C THR A 171 35.39 -10.85 -11.90
N CYS A 172 34.18 -11.26 -12.30
CA CYS A 172 33.93 -12.60 -12.80
C CYS A 172 34.50 -12.86 -14.22
N GLY A 173 35.10 -11.85 -14.85
CA GLY A 173 35.65 -11.91 -16.21
C GLY A 173 34.71 -11.42 -17.32
N ALA A 174 33.50 -10.95 -16.99
CA ALA A 174 32.62 -10.36 -18.00
C ALA A 174 33.16 -9.02 -18.49
N ALA A 175 33.18 -8.80 -19.81
CA ALA A 175 33.73 -7.59 -20.42
C ALA A 175 33.03 -6.30 -19.96
N LEU A 176 31.74 -6.38 -19.65
CA LEU A 176 30.96 -5.27 -19.11
C LEU A 176 30.13 -5.73 -17.92
N GLN A 177 30.28 -5.01 -16.82
CA GLN A 177 29.44 -5.19 -15.65
C GLN A 177 28.12 -4.45 -15.82
N SER A 178 27.11 -5.13 -16.37
CA SER A 178 25.75 -4.62 -16.49
C SER A 178 24.84 -5.09 -15.36
N ARG A 179 23.75 -4.35 -15.11
CA ARG A 179 22.71 -4.75 -14.14
C ARG A 179 22.16 -6.15 -14.45
N GLN A 180 21.85 -6.42 -15.72
CA GLN A 180 21.33 -7.73 -16.14
C GLN A 180 22.34 -8.85 -15.89
N HIS A 181 23.62 -8.59 -16.13
CA HIS A 181 24.68 -9.53 -15.81
C HIS A 181 24.74 -9.78 -14.30
N VAL A 182 24.82 -8.74 -13.46
CA VAL A 182 24.96 -8.89 -12.01
C VAL A 182 23.75 -9.62 -11.39
N LEU A 183 22.53 -9.24 -11.79
CA LEU A 183 21.31 -9.83 -11.23
C LEU A 183 21.12 -11.30 -11.64
N PHE A 184 21.38 -11.65 -12.89
CA PHE A 184 20.92 -12.94 -13.43
C PHE A 184 22.03 -13.91 -13.86
N ARG A 185 23.26 -13.43 -14.09
CA ARG A 185 24.32 -14.24 -14.74
C ARG A 185 25.66 -14.27 -14.00
N CYS A 186 25.93 -13.30 -13.14
CA CYS A 186 27.21 -13.16 -12.48
C CYS A 186 27.40 -14.23 -11.40
N ARG A 187 28.49 -15.00 -11.48
CA ARG A 187 28.87 -15.98 -10.46
C ARG A 187 29.32 -15.32 -9.15
N ASP A 188 29.85 -14.10 -9.22
CA ASP A 188 30.39 -13.36 -8.08
C ASP A 188 29.35 -12.39 -7.48
N ARG A 189 28.06 -12.54 -7.81
CA ARG A 189 26.98 -11.61 -7.41
C ARG A 189 26.76 -11.50 -5.91
N TYR A 190 27.17 -12.51 -5.14
CA TYR A 190 27.13 -12.51 -3.67
C TYR A 190 28.48 -12.15 -3.02
N SER A 191 29.50 -11.83 -3.83
CA SER A 191 30.79 -11.39 -3.29
C SER A 191 30.63 -10.02 -2.63
N VAL A 192 31.48 -9.77 -1.62
CA VAL A 192 31.49 -8.54 -0.80
C VAL A 192 31.64 -7.26 -1.63
N HIS A 193 32.03 -7.39 -2.91
CA HIS A 193 32.19 -6.29 -3.85
C HIS A 193 30.85 -5.68 -4.35
N TYR A 194 29.70 -6.31 -4.11
CA TYR A 194 28.41 -5.85 -4.65
C TYR A 194 27.30 -5.64 -3.60
N PRO A 195 27.51 -4.81 -2.56
CA PRO A 195 26.49 -4.52 -1.55
C PRO A 195 25.24 -3.83 -2.16
N VAL A 196 25.33 -3.29 -3.38
CA VAL A 196 24.23 -2.58 -4.05
C VAL A 196 23.14 -3.52 -4.59
N PHE A 197 23.41 -4.82 -4.70
CA PHE A 197 22.44 -5.78 -5.21
C PHE A 197 21.91 -6.75 -4.17
N SER A 198 22.47 -6.80 -2.95
CA SER A 198 22.06 -7.77 -1.92
C SER A 198 20.56 -7.73 -1.63
N GLY A 199 20.00 -6.53 -1.43
CA GLY A 199 18.57 -6.36 -1.13
C GLY A 199 17.62 -6.87 -2.23
N ILE A 200 18.07 -6.87 -3.49
CA ILE A 200 17.31 -7.41 -4.63
C ILE A 200 17.59 -8.91 -4.81
N LEU A 201 18.85 -9.32 -4.74
CA LEU A 201 19.28 -10.71 -4.96
C LEU A 201 18.74 -11.70 -3.91
N HIS A 202 18.36 -11.23 -2.72
CA HIS A 202 17.71 -12.05 -1.71
C HIS A 202 16.18 -12.16 -1.88
N ARG A 203 15.59 -11.37 -2.79
CA ARG A 203 14.13 -11.24 -2.93
C ARG A 203 13.61 -11.39 -4.37
N LEU A 204 14.51 -11.63 -5.33
CA LEU A 204 14.22 -12.19 -6.66
C LEU A 204 14.43 -13.70 -6.62
#